data_AF-A0A956KU36-F1
#
_entry.id   AF-A0A956KU36-F1
#
_cell.length_a   1.000
_cell.length_b   1.000
_cell.length_c   1.000
_cell.angle_alpha   90.00
_cell.angle_beta   90.00
_cell.angle_gamma   90.00
#
_symmetry.space_group_name_H-M   'P 1'
#
loop_
_entity.id
_entity.type
_entity.pdbx_description
1 polymer ?
#
loop_
_entity_poly.entity_id
_entity_poly.type
_entity_poly.pdbx_seq_one_letter_code
_entity_poly.pdbx_strand_id
1 'polypeptide(L)'
;MAKPESKKAKAAPEVIELRYTLAELPSSQHRAGLAGLVFMIDWLKRQRPKKVGICEYLDLDARGVSVKIDLPGLIQLFDQVYGASHEEQRSTSPWKGQEPLRIDEDTIEERGKTKTKTKKYYVYPVVVPRGAFLADIRWDQTVDKAGNGPWIKLWRDMVWTIMRGVPAQRRPFNERATASFDKDAHEAWAMLRKPELTVDLPSTYYLGAQATTAENVAFKDRARFQFLLHFWPFVAQIYVPQTIDHDGKSNNHGFAIAVPDVADLALFVEELPEALNGRSETIRGYRPADSLVDLSQEAALALFVQIKQRLAQREGARSATADLVLGVDVFHMAKEGNNVRVLGSGRVDPDETMIDAYQRFHGNYWSPHFRRLYLGNLIAGRPWYQGFDRLCATTAWGQIIGSKYFKHDARGAFEESKMRDNE
;
A
#
# COMPACT_ATOMS: atom_id res chain seq x y z
N MET A 1 4.93 65.49 14.04
CA MET A 1 5.58 64.72 12.96
C MET A 1 6.61 63.82 13.66
N ALA A 2 6.64 62.49 13.56
CA ALA A 2 6.25 61.59 12.48
C ALA A 2 5.53 60.33 13.01
N LYS A 3 4.64 59.76 12.17
CA LYS A 3 4.07 58.42 12.36
C LYS A 3 5.16 57.37 12.06
N PRO A 4 5.24 56.26 12.80
CA PRO A 4 6.14 55.18 12.45
C PRO A 4 5.62 54.49 11.18
N GLU A 5 6.50 54.37 10.19
CA GLU A 5 6.25 53.68 8.93
C GLU A 5 5.88 52.22 9.21
N SER A 6 4.73 51.81 8.67
CA SER A 6 4.34 50.40 8.68
C SER A 6 5.32 49.63 7.79
N LYS A 7 6.01 48.65 8.39
CA LYS A 7 6.75 47.64 7.65
C LYS A 7 5.80 46.99 6.64
N LYS A 8 5.96 47.29 5.36
CA LYS A 8 5.30 46.58 4.25
C LYS A 8 5.59 45.08 4.41
N ALA A 9 4.55 44.32 4.77
CA ALA A 9 4.61 42.87 4.75
C ALA A 9 4.99 42.43 3.32
N LYS A 10 6.09 41.69 3.19
CA LYS A 10 6.51 41.08 1.94
C LYS A 10 5.33 40.24 1.43
N ALA A 11 4.82 40.55 0.24
CA ALA A 11 3.72 39.81 -0.36
C ALA A 11 4.07 38.31 -0.36
N ALA A 12 3.09 37.49 0.01
CA ALA A 12 3.24 36.04 -0.03
C ALA A 12 3.65 35.60 -1.44
N PRO A 13 4.58 34.64 -1.58
CA PRO A 13 4.82 34.04 -2.89
C PRO A 13 3.53 33.38 -3.38
N GLU A 14 3.12 33.72 -4.60
CA GLU A 14 1.96 33.16 -5.28
C GLU A 14 2.21 31.71 -5.72
N VAL A 15 3.48 31.36 -5.93
CA VAL A 15 3.97 30.03 -6.31
C VAL A 15 5.10 29.65 -5.35
N ILE A 16 5.08 28.41 -4.85
CA ILE A 16 6.13 27.83 -4.01
C ILE A 16 6.95 26.86 -4.85
N GLU A 17 8.26 26.90 -4.65
CA GLU A 17 9.18 25.90 -5.18
C GLU A 17 9.74 25.06 -4.03
N LEU A 18 9.56 23.75 -4.11
CA LEU A 18 10.01 22.77 -3.12
C LEU A 18 11.05 21.87 -3.77
N ARG A 19 12.26 21.85 -3.21
CA ARG A 19 13.33 20.96 -3.66
C ARG A 19 13.50 19.83 -2.66
N TYR A 20 13.52 18.61 -3.18
CA TYR A 20 13.74 17.39 -2.41
C TYR A 20 14.89 16.57 -2.98
N THR A 21 15.65 15.93 -2.09
CA THR A 21 16.68 14.94 -2.44
C THR A 21 16.47 13.67 -1.62
N LEU A 22 16.59 12.48 -2.20
CA LEU A 22 16.39 11.22 -1.48
C LEU A 22 17.30 11.09 -0.24
N ALA A 23 18.52 11.62 -0.33
CA ALA A 23 19.52 11.56 0.74
C ALA A 23 19.16 12.39 1.99
N GLU A 24 18.33 13.43 1.87
CA GLU A 24 17.92 14.24 3.02
C GLU A 24 16.66 13.71 3.72
N LEU A 25 15.95 12.77 3.09
CA LEU A 25 14.67 12.29 3.58
C LEU A 25 14.86 11.27 4.72
N PRO A 26 14.12 11.42 5.84
CA PRO A 26 14.47 10.74 7.09
C PRO A 26 14.05 9.27 7.14
N SER A 27 13.22 8.78 6.22
CA SER A 27 12.84 7.37 6.18
C SER A 27 12.32 6.92 4.81
N SER A 28 12.18 5.60 4.65
CA SER A 28 11.57 4.96 3.47
C SER A 28 10.18 5.52 3.14
N GLN A 29 9.32 5.77 4.15
CA GLN A 29 8.00 6.38 3.93
C GLN A 29 8.09 7.79 3.31
N HIS A 30 9.14 8.56 3.63
CA HIS A 30 9.34 9.87 2.99
C HIS A 30 9.89 9.73 1.57
N ARG A 31 10.83 8.80 1.33
CA ARG A 31 11.36 8.52 -0.01
C ARG A 31 10.29 7.95 -0.94
N ALA A 32 9.48 7.01 -0.47
CA ALA A 32 8.25 6.56 -1.11
C ALA A 32 7.24 7.70 -1.29
N GLY A 33 7.13 8.60 -0.30
CA GLY A 33 6.32 9.81 -0.39
C GLY A 33 6.74 10.73 -1.53
N LEU A 34 8.05 10.91 -1.73
CA LEU A 34 8.57 11.69 -2.85
C LEU A 34 8.23 11.05 -4.19
N ALA A 35 8.45 9.73 -4.33
CA ALA A 35 8.04 9.00 -5.52
C ALA A 35 6.53 9.11 -5.78
N GLY A 36 5.72 8.95 -4.74
CA GLY A 36 4.26 9.11 -4.83
C GLY A 36 3.82 10.53 -5.23
N LEU A 37 4.54 11.57 -4.81
CA LEU A 37 4.25 12.94 -5.22
C LEU A 37 4.50 13.11 -6.72
N VAL A 38 5.66 12.69 -7.21
CA VAL A 38 6.00 12.73 -8.65
C VAL A 38 4.97 11.94 -9.46
N PHE A 39 4.65 10.74 -8.99
CA PHE A 39 3.64 9.87 -9.58
C PHE A 39 2.26 10.56 -9.70
N MET A 40 1.80 11.22 -8.64
CA MET A 40 0.51 11.92 -8.65
C MET A 40 0.52 13.18 -9.51
N ILE A 41 1.66 13.87 -9.61
CA ILE A 41 1.85 14.98 -10.56
C ILE A 41 1.74 14.47 -12.01
N ASP A 42 2.35 13.32 -12.34
CA ASP A 42 2.23 12.73 -13.66
C ASP A 42 0.82 12.23 -13.96
N TRP A 43 0.13 11.69 -12.96
CA TRP A 43 -1.29 11.39 -13.05
C TRP A 43 -2.12 12.63 -13.40
N LEU A 44 -1.89 13.76 -12.71
CA LEU A 44 -2.57 15.03 -13.00
C LEU A 44 -2.33 15.51 -14.43
N LYS A 45 -1.08 15.44 -14.92
CA LYS A 45 -0.74 15.85 -16.30
C LYS A 45 -1.54 15.08 -17.36
N ARG A 46 -1.96 13.85 -17.06
CA ARG A 46 -2.72 12.99 -17.98
C ARG A 46 -4.21 13.35 -18.03
N GLN A 47 -4.75 14.04 -17.04
CA GLN A 47 -6.16 14.42 -17.03
C GLN A 47 -6.42 15.60 -17.98
N ARG A 48 -7.23 15.38 -19.03
CA ARG A 48 -7.77 16.45 -19.90
C ARG A 48 -9.22 16.76 -19.48
N PRO A 49 -9.71 18.02 -19.51
CA PRO A 49 -9.07 19.25 -20.01
C PRO A 49 -8.84 20.34 -18.93
N LYS A 50 -9.07 20.08 -17.64
CA LYS A 50 -8.99 21.12 -16.59
C LYS A 50 -7.66 21.07 -15.85
N LYS A 51 -6.62 21.74 -16.33
CA LYS A 51 -5.52 22.19 -15.45
C LYS A 51 -5.98 23.47 -14.75
N VAL A 52 -6.00 23.46 -13.42
CA VAL A 52 -6.33 24.64 -12.61
C VAL A 52 -5.13 24.91 -11.72
N GLY A 53 -4.40 25.99 -12.01
CA GLY A 53 -3.17 26.33 -11.31
C GLY A 53 -1.92 25.60 -11.82
N ILE A 54 -0.85 25.71 -11.04
CA ILE A 54 0.49 25.18 -11.27
C ILE A 54 0.71 24.03 -10.28
N CYS A 55 0.98 22.84 -10.82
CA CYS A 55 1.45 21.68 -10.06
C CYS A 55 2.29 20.82 -11.01
N GLU A 56 3.59 21.04 -11.01
CA GLU A 56 4.52 20.38 -11.92
C GLU A 56 5.91 20.23 -11.30
N TYR A 57 6.71 19.33 -11.84
CA TYR A 57 8.13 19.22 -11.51
C TYR A 57 8.99 19.72 -12.67
N LEU A 58 10.19 20.21 -12.36
CA LEU A 58 11.14 20.74 -13.35
C LEU A 58 12.37 19.84 -13.55
N ASP A 59 13.05 19.49 -12.45
CA ASP A 59 14.36 18.81 -12.48
C ASP A 59 14.28 17.43 -11.84
N LEU A 60 13.52 16.51 -12.45
CA LEU A 60 13.44 15.12 -11.98
C LEU A 60 14.69 14.34 -12.44
N ASP A 61 15.46 13.83 -11.47
CA ASP A 61 16.58 12.94 -11.71
C ASP A 61 16.58 11.76 -10.72
N ALA A 62 17.60 10.91 -10.79
CA ALA A 62 17.73 9.74 -9.90
C ALA A 62 17.75 10.11 -8.41
N ARG A 63 18.22 11.30 -8.05
CA ARG A 63 18.48 11.71 -6.66
C ARG A 63 17.37 12.57 -6.08
N GLY A 64 16.56 13.23 -6.90
CA GLY A 64 15.61 14.19 -6.38
C GLY A 64 14.76 14.89 -7.44
N VAL A 65 14.00 15.88 -6.97
CA VAL A 65 13.08 16.64 -7.81
C VAL A 65 12.80 18.02 -7.22
N SER A 66 12.63 19.01 -8.11
CA SER A 66 12.10 20.33 -7.80
C SER A 66 10.64 20.42 -8.25
N VAL A 67 9.74 20.78 -7.33
CA VAL A 67 8.29 20.89 -7.58
C VAL A 67 7.85 22.35 -7.46
N LYS A 68 7.15 22.84 -8.48
CA LYS A 68 6.46 24.14 -8.46
C LYS A 68 4.97 23.94 -8.24
N ILE A 69 4.43 24.65 -7.28
CA ILE A 69 3.03 24.53 -6.89
C ILE A 69 2.43 25.86 -6.48
N ASP A 70 1.22 26.16 -6.96
CA ASP A 70 0.37 27.23 -6.44
C ASP A 70 -0.81 26.64 -5.65
N LEU A 71 -1.59 27.49 -4.97
CA LEU A 71 -2.72 27.03 -4.18
C LEU A 71 -3.79 26.29 -5.03
N PRO A 72 -4.24 26.82 -6.19
CA PRO A 72 -5.18 26.09 -7.03
C PRO A 72 -4.66 24.71 -7.50
N GLY A 73 -3.38 24.60 -7.84
CA GLY A 73 -2.74 23.35 -8.20
C GLY A 73 -2.64 22.37 -7.03
N LEU A 74 -2.40 22.86 -5.81
CA LEU A 74 -2.45 22.04 -4.60
C LEU A 74 -3.85 21.52 -4.28
N ILE A 75 -4.88 22.35 -4.46
CA ILE A 75 -6.29 21.92 -4.33
C ILE A 75 -6.55 20.79 -5.34
N GLN A 76 -6.15 20.98 -6.61
CA GLN A 76 -6.31 19.96 -7.64
C GLN A 76 -5.59 18.65 -7.31
N LEU A 77 -4.37 18.72 -6.76
CA LEU A 77 -3.62 17.55 -6.31
C LEU A 77 -4.34 16.83 -5.17
N PHE A 78 -4.83 17.56 -4.16
CA PHE A 78 -5.54 16.98 -3.03
C PHE A 78 -6.91 16.41 -3.42
N ASP A 79 -7.57 16.96 -4.42
CA ASP A 79 -8.80 16.39 -4.98
C ASP A 79 -8.58 15.02 -5.62
N GLN A 80 -7.37 14.74 -6.13
CA GLN A 80 -7.00 13.39 -6.58
C GLN A 80 -6.63 12.49 -5.40
N VAL A 81 -5.83 12.99 -4.46
CA VAL A 81 -5.34 12.22 -3.31
C VAL A 81 -6.49 11.78 -2.38
N TYR A 82 -7.44 12.69 -2.14
CA TYR A 82 -8.56 12.49 -1.23
C TYR A 82 -9.91 12.38 -1.95
N GLY A 83 -9.90 12.23 -3.27
CA GLY A 83 -11.11 12.06 -4.06
C GLY A 83 -11.92 10.85 -3.57
N ALA A 84 -13.23 11.01 -3.47
CA ALA A 84 -14.14 9.97 -3.02
C ALA A 84 -15.46 10.00 -3.81
N SER A 85 -16.19 8.89 -3.75
CA SER A 85 -17.52 8.74 -4.34
C SER A 85 -18.46 8.07 -3.36
N HIS A 86 -19.76 8.33 -3.52
CA HIS A 86 -20.79 7.52 -2.90
C HIS A 86 -21.00 6.24 -3.71
N GLU A 87 -20.86 5.10 -3.06
CA GLU A 87 -21.18 3.79 -3.61
C GLU A 87 -22.27 3.13 -2.77
N GLU A 88 -23.02 2.21 -3.38
CA GLU A 88 -24.04 1.45 -2.69
C GLU A 88 -23.45 0.16 -2.12
N GLN A 89 -23.53 0.01 -0.79
CA GLN A 89 -23.09 -1.21 -0.11
C GLN A 89 -24.30 -2.02 0.37
N ARG A 90 -24.34 -3.29 -0.05
CA ARG A 90 -25.32 -4.27 0.42
C ARG A 90 -24.87 -4.90 1.74
N SER A 91 -25.79 -5.03 2.68
CA SER A 91 -25.59 -5.70 3.97
C SER A 91 -26.71 -6.72 4.21
N THR A 92 -26.38 -7.90 4.72
CA THR A 92 -27.39 -8.92 5.10
C THR A 92 -28.12 -8.59 6.41
N SER A 93 -27.66 -7.56 7.12
CA SER A 93 -28.26 -7.07 8.36
C SER A 93 -28.33 -5.55 8.37
N PRO A 94 -29.37 -4.95 8.97
CA PRO A 94 -29.48 -3.50 9.07
C PRO A 94 -28.35 -2.93 9.94
N TRP A 95 -27.84 -1.76 9.57
CA TRP A 95 -26.85 -1.02 10.36
C TRP A 95 -27.53 -0.25 11.48
N LYS A 96 -26.94 -0.30 12.68
CA LYS A 96 -27.51 0.34 13.87
C LYS A 96 -27.49 1.86 13.70
N GLY A 97 -28.67 2.49 13.76
CA GLY A 97 -28.80 3.96 13.72
C GLY A 97 -28.70 4.58 12.33
N GLN A 98 -28.76 3.78 11.26
CA GLN A 98 -28.78 4.28 9.89
C GLN A 98 -29.93 3.65 9.11
N GLU A 99 -30.74 4.48 8.45
CA GLU A 99 -31.79 4.01 7.56
C GLU A 99 -31.19 3.57 6.21
N PRO A 100 -31.57 2.38 5.71
CA PRO A 100 -31.14 1.94 4.38
C PRO A 100 -31.81 2.79 3.31
N LEU A 101 -31.13 2.99 2.18
CA LEU A 101 -31.72 3.60 0.99
C LEU A 101 -32.89 2.76 0.46
N ARG A 102 -32.71 1.44 0.48
CA ARG A 102 -33.71 0.44 0.09
C ARG A 102 -33.38 -0.93 0.66
N ILE A 103 -34.35 -1.83 0.60
CA ILE A 103 -34.20 -3.24 0.95
C ILE A 103 -34.45 -4.05 -0.32
N ASP A 104 -33.40 -4.73 -0.80
CA ASP A 104 -33.47 -5.64 -1.94
C ASP A 104 -33.80 -7.06 -1.43
N GLU A 105 -34.61 -7.83 -2.16
CA GLU A 105 -34.89 -9.24 -1.85
C GLU A 105 -34.44 -10.12 -3.03
N ASP A 106 -33.43 -10.96 -2.80
CA ASP A 106 -32.94 -11.89 -3.82
C ASP A 106 -33.39 -13.32 -3.49
N THR A 107 -33.92 -14.03 -4.49
CA THR A 107 -34.21 -15.46 -4.38
C THR A 107 -32.96 -16.24 -4.78
N ILE A 108 -32.35 -16.96 -3.84
CA ILE A 108 -31.13 -17.73 -4.11
C ILE A 108 -31.46 -19.22 -4.05
N GLU A 109 -31.05 -19.96 -5.08
CA GLU A 109 -31.03 -21.42 -5.06
C GLU A 109 -29.78 -21.91 -4.31
N GLU A 110 -29.97 -22.68 -3.25
CA GLU A 110 -28.84 -23.29 -2.54
C GLU A 110 -28.27 -24.44 -3.39
N ARG A 111 -26.97 -24.39 -3.72
CA ARG A 111 -26.28 -25.48 -4.43
C ARG A 111 -26.54 -26.81 -3.72
N GLY A 112 -27.33 -27.68 -4.38
CA GLY A 112 -27.64 -29.04 -3.94
C GLY A 112 -29.00 -29.25 -3.25
N LYS A 113 -29.85 -28.21 -3.12
CA LYS A 113 -31.23 -28.37 -2.60
C LYS A 113 -32.23 -27.60 -3.46
N THR A 114 -33.33 -28.25 -3.87
CA THR A 114 -34.47 -27.68 -4.61
C THR A 114 -35.32 -26.70 -3.78
N LYS A 115 -34.73 -26.00 -2.80
CA LYS A 115 -35.39 -24.99 -1.98
C LYS A 115 -34.75 -23.63 -2.25
N THR A 116 -35.52 -22.75 -2.86
CA THR A 116 -35.22 -21.34 -3.00
C THR A 116 -35.36 -20.65 -1.63
N LYS A 117 -34.37 -19.84 -1.24
CA LYS A 117 -34.42 -19.02 -0.03
C LYS A 117 -34.32 -17.56 -0.40
N THR A 118 -35.33 -16.77 -0.03
CA THR A 118 -35.29 -15.32 -0.15
C THR A 118 -34.32 -14.76 0.89
N LYS A 119 -33.28 -14.04 0.45
CA LYS A 119 -32.40 -13.25 1.31
C LYS A 119 -32.70 -11.77 1.14
N LYS A 120 -32.84 -11.07 2.27
CA LYS A 120 -32.98 -9.61 2.31
C LYS A 120 -31.62 -8.96 2.40
N TYR A 121 -31.42 -7.90 1.63
CA TYR A 121 -30.23 -7.06 1.64
C TYR A 121 -30.63 -5.61 1.89
N TYR A 122 -30.01 -5.00 2.88
CA TYR A 122 -30.16 -3.58 3.22
C TYR A 122 -29.08 -2.80 2.48
N VAL A 123 -29.46 -1.81 1.68
CA VAL A 123 -28.54 -1.03 0.84
C VAL A 123 -28.24 0.32 1.50
N TYR A 124 -26.97 0.65 1.69
CA TYR A 124 -26.52 1.89 2.31
C TYR A 124 -25.61 2.70 1.38
N PRO A 125 -25.65 4.04 1.43
CA PRO A 125 -24.64 4.86 0.77
C PRO A 125 -23.37 4.86 1.62
N VAL A 126 -22.24 4.50 1.02
CA VAL A 126 -20.94 4.54 1.66
C VAL A 126 -19.99 5.43 0.88
N VAL A 127 -19.17 6.19 1.60
CA VAL A 127 -18.09 6.96 1.01
C VAL A 127 -16.92 6.01 0.76
N VAL A 128 -16.47 5.94 -0.48
CA VAL A 128 -15.36 5.10 -0.91
C VAL A 128 -14.27 5.98 -1.52
N PRO A 129 -13.00 5.86 -1.08
CA PRO A 129 -11.88 6.54 -1.73
C PRO A 129 -11.81 6.17 -3.22
N ARG A 130 -11.71 7.15 -4.12
CA ARG A 130 -11.68 6.88 -5.56
C ARG A 130 -10.44 6.09 -5.96
N GLY A 131 -9.27 6.46 -5.43
CA GLY A 131 -7.99 5.83 -5.80
C GLY A 131 -7.68 5.97 -7.29
N ALA A 132 -7.92 7.16 -7.84
CA ALA A 132 -8.09 7.39 -9.30
C ALA A 132 -6.99 6.79 -10.19
N PHE A 133 -5.74 6.72 -9.73
CA PHE A 133 -4.64 6.11 -10.46
C PHE A 133 -4.77 4.59 -10.66
N LEU A 134 -5.30 3.85 -9.67
CA LEU A 134 -5.56 2.41 -9.77
C LEU A 134 -6.85 2.10 -10.53
N ALA A 135 -7.66 3.11 -10.85
CA ALA A 135 -8.88 2.95 -11.64
C ALA A 135 -8.63 3.07 -13.15
N ASP A 136 -7.37 3.05 -13.57
CA ASP A 136 -6.95 3.15 -14.97
C ASP A 136 -6.34 1.82 -15.42
N ILE A 137 -6.89 1.27 -16.50
CA ILE A 137 -6.55 -0.06 -17.04
C ILE A 137 -5.07 -0.22 -17.42
N ARG A 138 -4.35 0.89 -17.64
CA ARG A 138 -2.90 0.86 -17.90
C ARG A 138 -2.08 0.43 -16.70
N TRP A 139 -2.67 0.44 -15.50
CA TRP A 139 -2.02 0.19 -14.22
C TRP A 139 -2.55 -1.07 -13.53
N ASP A 140 -3.77 -1.46 -13.87
CA ASP A 140 -4.43 -2.62 -13.34
C ASP A 140 -5.43 -3.15 -14.39
N GLN A 141 -5.07 -4.27 -15.02
CA GLN A 141 -5.89 -4.92 -16.05
C GLN A 141 -7.19 -5.50 -15.48
N THR A 142 -7.28 -5.63 -14.16
CA THR A 142 -8.47 -6.16 -13.47
C THR A 142 -9.58 -5.13 -13.28
N VAL A 143 -9.36 -3.88 -13.71
CA VAL A 143 -10.32 -2.80 -13.58
C VAL A 143 -11.44 -2.93 -14.62
N ASP A 144 -12.68 -2.89 -14.14
CA ASP A 144 -13.87 -2.88 -14.98
C ASP A 144 -14.13 -1.49 -15.60
N LYS A 145 -15.14 -1.41 -16.48
CA LYS A 145 -15.52 -0.14 -17.14
C LYS A 145 -15.96 0.95 -16.15
N ALA A 146 -16.33 0.59 -14.91
CA ALA A 146 -16.73 1.51 -13.87
C ALA A 146 -15.55 1.97 -12.98
N GLY A 147 -14.32 1.50 -13.25
CA GLY A 147 -13.14 1.86 -12.46
C GLY A 147 -12.98 1.02 -11.19
N ASN A 148 -13.61 -0.15 -11.11
CA ASN A 148 -13.53 -1.06 -9.96
C ASN A 148 -12.72 -2.31 -10.31
N GLY A 149 -11.95 -2.79 -9.34
CA GLY A 149 -11.12 -3.98 -9.49
C GLY A 149 -10.69 -4.54 -8.12
N PRO A 150 -10.25 -5.79 -8.04
CA PRO A 150 -9.80 -6.42 -6.80
C PRO A 150 -8.61 -5.69 -6.15
N TRP A 151 -7.66 -5.14 -6.93
CA TRP A 151 -6.50 -4.43 -6.37
C TRP A 151 -6.86 -3.04 -5.85
N ILE A 152 -7.64 -2.25 -6.59
CA ILE A 152 -8.12 -0.96 -6.08
C ILE A 152 -9.02 -1.13 -4.84
N LYS A 153 -9.84 -2.18 -4.80
CA LYS A 153 -10.61 -2.52 -3.59
C LYS A 153 -9.69 -2.84 -2.41
N LEU A 154 -8.63 -3.62 -2.63
CA LEU A 154 -7.64 -3.90 -1.58
C LEU A 154 -6.97 -2.62 -1.07
N TRP A 155 -6.62 -1.69 -1.97
CA TRP A 155 -6.10 -0.38 -1.61
C TRP A 155 -7.09 0.46 -0.81
N ARG A 156 -8.35 0.56 -1.27
CA ARG A 156 -9.43 1.26 -0.57
C ARG A 156 -9.64 0.71 0.84
N ASP A 157 -9.66 -0.61 0.98
CA ASP A 157 -9.81 -1.29 2.28
C ASP A 157 -8.67 -0.93 3.23
N MET A 158 -7.42 -0.93 2.75
CA MET A 158 -6.24 -0.55 3.53
C MET A 158 -6.32 0.91 3.98
N VAL A 159 -6.63 1.83 3.06
CA VAL A 159 -6.78 3.26 3.39
C VAL A 159 -7.85 3.46 4.46
N TRP A 160 -9.02 2.82 4.33
CA TRP A 160 -10.13 3.01 5.25
C TRP A 160 -9.95 2.34 6.61
N THR A 161 -9.24 1.21 6.64
CA THR A 161 -9.05 0.38 7.84
C THR A 161 -7.83 0.82 8.64
N ILE A 162 -6.73 1.16 7.96
CA ILE A 162 -5.44 1.47 8.58
C ILE A 162 -5.23 2.99 8.61
N MET A 163 -5.09 3.64 7.45
CA MET A 163 -4.73 5.06 7.36
C MET A 163 -5.81 6.01 7.89
N ARG A 164 -7.07 5.58 7.75
CA ARG A 164 -8.29 6.32 8.14
C ARG A 164 -9.20 5.46 8.99
N GLY A 165 -8.58 4.60 9.82
CA GLY A 165 -9.29 3.69 10.72
C GLY A 165 -10.20 4.40 11.71
N VAL A 166 -9.88 5.65 12.09
CA VAL A 166 -10.70 6.48 12.96
C VAL A 166 -11.65 7.37 12.13
N PRO A 167 -12.97 7.37 12.40
CA PRO A 167 -13.94 8.10 11.58
C PRO A 167 -13.65 9.59 11.34
N ALA A 168 -13.16 10.31 12.37
CA ALA A 168 -12.83 11.73 12.25
C ALA A 168 -11.74 12.01 11.20
N GLN A 169 -10.84 11.06 10.96
CA GLN A 169 -9.75 11.21 10.00
C GLN A 169 -10.25 11.11 8.55
N ARG A 170 -11.45 10.56 8.32
CA ARG A 170 -12.07 10.39 6.99
C ARG A 170 -12.67 11.68 6.43
N ARG A 171 -12.67 12.76 7.21
CA ARG A 171 -13.25 14.05 6.84
C ARG A 171 -12.86 14.54 5.43
N PRO A 172 -11.58 14.50 5.00
CA PRO A 172 -11.21 14.94 3.64
C PRO A 172 -11.89 14.17 2.51
N PHE A 173 -12.20 12.88 2.73
CA PHE A 173 -12.90 12.04 1.77
C PHE A 173 -14.42 12.29 1.83
N ASN A 174 -14.98 12.34 3.04
CA ASN A 174 -16.43 12.52 3.23
C ASN A 174 -16.91 13.86 2.67
N GLU A 175 -16.15 14.95 2.88
CA GLU A 175 -16.52 16.27 2.38
C GLU A 175 -16.36 16.36 0.85
N ARG A 176 -15.33 15.71 0.26
CA ARG A 176 -15.15 15.64 -1.20
C ARG A 176 -16.16 14.75 -1.92
N ALA A 177 -16.74 13.78 -1.24
CA ALA A 177 -17.78 12.93 -1.82
C ALA A 177 -19.10 13.69 -2.05
N THR A 178 -19.35 14.76 -1.28
CA THR A 178 -20.59 15.54 -1.31
C THR A 178 -20.42 16.92 -1.94
N ALA A 179 -19.27 17.57 -1.80
CA ALA A 179 -19.00 18.93 -2.27
C ALA A 179 -17.52 19.15 -2.63
N SER A 180 -17.20 20.35 -3.11
CA SER A 180 -15.80 20.80 -3.21
C SER A 180 -15.27 21.08 -1.82
N PHE A 181 -14.14 20.46 -1.43
CA PHE A 181 -13.50 20.67 -0.14
C PHE A 181 -12.00 20.97 -0.34
N ASP A 182 -11.56 22.10 0.19
CA ASP A 182 -10.21 22.64 -0.04
C ASP A 182 -9.49 23.05 1.26
N LYS A 183 -10.11 22.85 2.44
CA LYS A 183 -9.55 23.32 3.71
C LYS A 183 -8.21 22.67 4.03
N ASP A 184 -8.07 21.36 3.78
CA ASP A 184 -6.81 20.63 3.97
C ASP A 184 -5.70 21.13 3.02
N ALA A 185 -6.05 21.48 1.78
CA ALA A 185 -5.12 22.10 0.84
C ALA A 185 -4.68 23.50 1.30
N HIS A 186 -5.59 24.31 1.85
CA HIS A 186 -5.26 25.61 2.44
C HIS A 186 -4.36 25.48 3.68
N GLU A 187 -4.61 24.49 4.53
CA GLU A 187 -3.77 24.18 5.69
C GLU A 187 -2.36 23.74 5.26
N ALA A 188 -2.26 22.82 4.30
CA ALA A 188 -1.00 22.40 3.72
C ALA A 188 -0.25 23.57 3.04
N TRP A 189 -0.96 24.42 2.29
CA TRP A 189 -0.38 25.62 1.66
C TRP A 189 0.23 26.57 2.69
N ALA A 190 -0.49 26.83 3.78
CA ALA A 190 -0.01 27.69 4.86
C ALA A 190 1.28 27.15 5.50
N MET A 191 1.40 25.82 5.64
CA MET A 191 2.60 25.16 6.14
C MET A 191 3.75 25.19 5.13
N LEU A 192 3.49 24.91 3.85
CA LEU A 192 4.49 24.87 2.78
C LEU A 192 5.12 26.24 2.50
N ARG A 193 4.42 27.35 2.81
CA ARG A 193 5.02 28.69 2.78
C ARG A 193 6.14 28.89 3.80
N LYS A 194 6.27 27.98 4.76
CA LYS A 194 7.34 27.89 5.77
C LYS A 194 7.87 26.46 5.78
N PRO A 195 8.58 26.02 4.73
CA PRO A 195 8.87 24.61 4.49
C PRO A 195 9.73 23.93 5.58
N GLU A 196 10.54 24.72 6.29
CA GLU A 196 11.38 24.27 7.41
C GLU A 196 10.66 24.36 8.78
N LEU A 197 9.39 24.77 8.82
CA LEU A 197 8.61 24.81 10.05
C LEU A 197 8.49 23.41 10.64
N THR A 198 8.76 23.29 11.95
CA THR A 198 8.51 22.06 12.69
C THR A 198 7.01 21.86 12.87
N VAL A 199 6.51 20.71 12.43
CA VAL A 199 5.10 20.30 12.49
C VAL A 199 4.95 18.98 13.23
N ASP A 200 3.73 18.69 13.67
CA ASP A 200 3.38 17.40 14.24
C ASP A 200 3.37 16.31 13.17
N LEU A 201 3.77 15.10 13.57
CA LEU A 201 3.78 13.92 12.72
C LEU A 201 2.66 12.95 13.14
N PRO A 202 1.45 13.06 12.56
CA PRO A 202 0.33 12.22 12.97
C PRO A 202 0.45 10.81 12.37
N SER A 203 -0.03 9.82 13.12
CA SER A 203 -0.06 8.41 12.72
C SER A 203 -0.93 8.13 11.49
N THR A 204 -1.75 9.09 11.07
CA THR A 204 -2.54 9.06 9.85
C THR A 204 -1.73 9.17 8.57
N TYR A 205 -0.52 9.71 8.67
CA TYR A 205 0.39 9.91 7.53
C TYR A 205 1.66 9.07 7.70
N TYR A 206 2.14 8.89 8.93
CA TYR A 206 3.34 8.09 9.22
C TYR A 206 2.99 6.81 9.97
N LEU A 207 3.17 5.65 9.34
CA LEU A 207 3.00 4.36 10.00
C LEU A 207 4.01 4.22 11.13
N GLY A 208 3.53 3.81 12.31
CA GLY A 208 4.35 3.65 13.51
C GLY A 208 4.53 4.94 14.33
N ALA A 209 4.08 6.11 13.86
CA ALA A 209 4.05 7.30 14.72
C ALA A 209 3.07 7.11 15.88
N GLN A 210 3.49 7.56 17.06
CA GLN A 210 2.64 7.79 18.22
C GLN A 210 2.62 9.29 18.54
N ALA A 211 1.75 9.74 19.45
CA ALA A 211 1.74 11.15 19.85
C ALA A 211 3.06 11.56 20.52
N THR A 212 3.60 10.67 21.35
CA THR A 212 4.89 10.82 22.02
C THR A 212 5.63 9.47 22.06
N THR A 213 6.96 9.51 22.17
CA THR A 213 7.78 8.32 22.43
C THR A 213 7.56 7.83 23.87
N ALA A 214 8.11 6.65 24.21
CA ALA A 214 8.15 6.17 25.60
C ALA A 214 8.81 7.16 26.57
N GLU A 215 9.73 7.98 26.06
CA GLU A 215 10.41 9.08 26.79
C GLU A 215 9.64 10.41 26.75
N ASN A 216 8.37 10.38 26.33
CA ASN A 216 7.48 11.54 26.23
C ASN A 216 7.96 12.64 25.25
N VAL A 217 8.75 12.28 24.24
CA VAL A 217 9.20 13.21 23.19
C VAL A 217 8.18 13.20 22.05
N ALA A 218 7.67 14.37 21.66
CA ALA A 218 6.71 14.48 20.57
C ALA A 218 7.37 14.12 19.23
N PHE A 219 6.66 13.37 18.38
CA PHE A 219 7.10 13.12 17.01
C PHE A 219 6.88 14.38 16.17
N LYS A 220 7.98 14.93 15.66
CA LYS A 220 8.00 16.16 14.87
C LYS A 220 8.67 15.90 13.53
N ASP A 221 8.30 16.70 12.55
CA ASP A 221 8.92 16.70 11.22
C ASP A 221 8.98 18.12 10.66
N ARG A 222 9.59 18.30 9.49
CA ARG A 222 9.56 19.56 8.72
C ARG A 222 8.31 19.58 7.85
N ALA A 223 7.67 20.74 7.72
CA ALA A 223 6.45 20.90 6.93
C ALA A 223 6.56 20.31 5.51
N ARG A 224 7.70 20.52 4.84
CA ARG A 224 7.95 19.96 3.50
C ARG A 224 8.08 18.43 3.48
N PHE A 225 8.63 17.83 4.53
CA PHE A 225 8.79 16.37 4.61
C PHE A 225 7.48 15.69 4.99
N GLN A 226 6.77 16.26 5.97
CA GLN A 226 5.45 15.77 6.37
C GLN A 226 4.46 15.82 5.19
N PHE A 227 4.57 16.83 4.32
CA PHE A 227 3.79 16.90 3.10
C PHE A 227 3.98 15.67 2.20
N LEU A 228 5.19 15.12 2.09
CA LEU A 228 5.45 13.90 1.29
C LEU A 228 4.67 12.68 1.80
N LEU A 229 4.33 12.64 3.08
CA LEU A 229 3.64 11.51 3.69
C LEU A 229 2.18 11.36 3.26
N HIS A 230 1.62 12.36 2.56
CA HIS A 230 0.33 12.20 1.90
C HIS A 230 0.39 11.24 0.70
N PHE A 231 1.58 10.99 0.16
CA PHE A 231 1.74 10.40 -1.18
C PHE A 231 2.37 9.01 -1.19
N TRP A 232 3.01 8.56 -0.10
CA TRP A 232 3.58 7.21 -0.08
C TRP A 232 2.55 6.08 -0.30
N PRO A 233 1.26 6.20 0.09
CA PRO A 233 0.28 5.13 -0.16
C PRO A 233 0.01 4.85 -1.64
N PHE A 234 0.45 5.73 -2.54
CA PHE A 234 0.28 5.57 -3.99
C PHE A 234 1.36 4.68 -4.61
N VAL A 235 2.47 4.46 -3.91
CA VAL A 235 3.58 3.61 -4.40
C VAL A 235 3.82 2.38 -3.53
N ALA A 236 3.29 2.35 -2.32
CA ALA A 236 3.36 1.17 -1.46
C ALA A 236 2.50 0.02 -1.99
N GLN A 237 3.00 -1.21 -1.84
CA GLN A 237 2.28 -2.42 -2.21
C GLN A 237 1.56 -3.01 -0.99
N ILE A 238 0.39 -3.58 -1.24
CA ILE A 238 -0.53 -4.03 -0.20
C ILE A 238 -0.77 -5.51 -0.35
N TYR A 239 -0.48 -6.24 0.71
CA TYR A 239 -0.65 -7.68 0.81
C TYR A 239 -1.48 -8.02 2.05
N VAL A 240 -1.94 -9.25 2.13
CA VAL A 240 -2.84 -9.76 3.15
C VAL A 240 -2.22 -11.03 3.75
N PRO A 241 -1.64 -10.93 4.96
CA PRO A 241 -1.08 -12.08 5.65
C PRO A 241 -2.15 -13.12 5.97
N GLN A 242 -1.81 -14.37 5.68
CA GLN A 242 -2.60 -15.54 6.04
C GLN A 242 -2.12 -16.09 7.39
N THR A 243 -3.07 -16.48 8.23
CA THR A 243 -2.84 -17.10 9.52
C THR A 243 -3.51 -18.47 9.53
N ILE A 244 -2.90 -19.44 10.18
CA ILE A 244 -3.43 -20.80 10.28
C ILE A 244 -3.98 -20.96 11.69
N ASP A 245 -5.26 -21.31 11.81
CA ASP A 245 -5.84 -21.63 13.11
C ASP A 245 -5.48 -23.04 13.58
N HIS A 246 -5.90 -23.40 14.80
CA HIS A 246 -5.64 -24.71 15.38
C HIS A 246 -6.20 -25.86 14.52
N ASP A 247 -7.31 -25.62 13.80
CA ASP A 247 -7.95 -26.60 12.93
C ASP A 247 -7.28 -26.72 11.56
N GLY A 248 -6.26 -25.89 11.28
CA GLY A 248 -5.53 -25.87 10.03
C GLY A 248 -6.21 -25.06 8.94
N LYS A 249 -7.21 -24.23 9.28
CA LYS A 249 -7.86 -23.34 8.32
C LYS A 249 -7.10 -22.02 8.22
N SER A 250 -7.00 -21.54 7.00
CA SER A 250 -6.34 -20.28 6.68
C SER A 250 -7.31 -19.10 6.79
N ASN A 251 -6.93 -18.09 7.56
CA ASN A 251 -7.68 -16.85 7.76
C ASN A 251 -6.82 -15.63 7.39
N ASN A 252 -7.42 -14.62 6.79
CA ASN A 252 -6.74 -13.36 6.49
C ASN A 252 -6.69 -12.47 7.73
N HIS A 253 -5.53 -11.90 8.07
CA HIS A 253 -5.39 -11.05 9.25
C HIS A 253 -4.63 -9.75 8.96
N GLY A 254 -5.39 -8.65 8.87
CA GLY A 254 -4.83 -7.32 8.62
C GLY A 254 -4.24 -7.16 7.22
N PHE A 255 -3.27 -6.25 7.11
CA PHE A 255 -2.54 -5.93 5.88
C PHE A 255 -1.03 -5.94 6.15
N ALA A 256 -0.24 -6.44 5.20
CA ALA A 256 1.19 -6.20 5.12
C ALA A 256 1.42 -5.11 4.08
N ILE A 257 1.94 -3.97 4.53
CA ILE A 257 2.18 -2.78 3.70
C ILE A 257 3.67 -2.73 3.41
N ALA A 258 4.05 -2.97 2.15
CA ALA A 258 5.41 -2.90 1.66
C ALA A 258 5.70 -1.49 1.15
N VAL A 259 6.54 -0.76 1.88
CA VAL A 259 6.96 0.61 1.57
C VAL A 259 8.36 0.57 0.94
N PRO A 260 8.50 0.91 -0.36
CA PRO A 260 9.79 0.86 -1.04
C PRO A 260 10.71 1.98 -0.56
N ASP A 261 11.94 1.60 -0.24
CA ASP A 261 13.01 2.54 0.08
C ASP A 261 13.71 2.99 -1.21
N VAL A 262 13.16 3.99 -1.89
CA VAL A 262 13.54 4.38 -3.25
C VAL A 262 15.01 4.82 -3.35
N ALA A 263 15.75 4.23 -4.29
CA ALA A 263 17.16 4.49 -4.57
C ALA A 263 17.36 5.43 -5.78
N ASP A 264 16.59 5.20 -6.85
CA ASP A 264 16.57 6.03 -8.07
C ASP A 264 15.15 6.54 -8.31
N LEU A 265 14.92 7.83 -8.04
CA LEU A 265 13.59 8.43 -8.08
C LEU A 265 12.99 8.43 -9.49
N ALA A 266 13.75 8.88 -10.48
CA ALA A 266 13.28 8.99 -11.85
C ALA A 266 12.94 7.62 -12.44
N LEU A 267 13.86 6.67 -12.29
CA LEU A 267 13.67 5.31 -12.80
C LEU A 267 12.53 4.59 -12.07
N PHE A 268 12.42 4.76 -10.74
CA PHE A 268 11.36 4.10 -9.96
C PHE A 268 9.97 4.55 -10.40
N VAL A 269 9.77 5.86 -10.60
CA VAL A 269 8.47 6.40 -11.01
C VAL A 269 8.12 5.99 -12.45
N GLU A 270 9.13 5.80 -13.31
CA GLU A 270 8.96 5.27 -14.67
C GLU A 270 8.53 3.79 -14.67
N GLU A 271 9.18 2.95 -13.87
CA GLU A 271 9.02 1.48 -13.92
C GLU A 271 7.86 0.95 -13.07
N LEU A 272 7.52 1.61 -11.97
CA LEU A 272 6.42 1.18 -11.10
C LEU A 272 5.08 0.97 -11.84
N PRO A 273 4.59 1.88 -12.72
CA PRO A 273 3.38 1.66 -13.52
C PRO A 273 3.31 0.29 -14.18
N GLU A 274 4.43 -0.03 -14.80
CA GLU A 274 4.63 -1.15 -15.66
C GLU A 274 4.77 -2.45 -14.84
N ALA A 275 5.34 -2.35 -13.63
CA ALA A 275 5.33 -3.43 -12.64
C ALA A 275 3.92 -3.72 -12.10
N LEU A 276 3.12 -2.68 -11.82
CA LEU A 276 1.75 -2.84 -11.30
C LEU A 276 0.79 -3.45 -12.33
N ASN A 277 0.98 -3.12 -13.60
CA ASN A 277 0.21 -3.67 -14.71
C ASN A 277 0.42 -5.19 -14.89
N GLY A 278 1.57 -5.73 -14.45
CA GLY A 278 1.90 -7.15 -14.55
C GLY A 278 1.32 -8.04 -13.45
N ARG A 279 0.47 -7.52 -12.56
CA ARG A 279 -0.10 -8.28 -11.44
C ARG A 279 -1.18 -9.26 -11.91
N SER A 280 -1.32 -10.38 -11.20
CA SER A 280 -2.33 -11.39 -11.55
C SER A 280 -3.76 -10.87 -11.49
N GLU A 281 -4.55 -11.36 -12.44
CA GLU A 281 -6.00 -11.18 -12.50
C GLU A 281 -6.77 -12.20 -11.65
N THR A 282 -6.07 -13.20 -11.12
CA THR A 282 -6.70 -14.31 -10.39
C THR A 282 -7.23 -13.83 -9.04
N ILE A 283 -8.48 -14.14 -8.73
CA ILE A 283 -9.11 -13.85 -7.44
C ILE A 283 -9.20 -15.12 -6.59
N ARG A 284 -8.75 -15.05 -5.33
CA ARG A 284 -8.93 -16.11 -4.33
C ARG A 284 -9.80 -15.59 -3.19
N GLY A 285 -11.02 -16.11 -3.11
CA GLY A 285 -12.03 -15.59 -2.19
C GLY A 285 -12.50 -14.20 -2.64
N TYR A 286 -12.09 -13.15 -1.91
CA TYR A 286 -12.43 -11.75 -2.20
C TYR A 286 -11.19 -10.86 -2.39
N ARG A 287 -10.00 -11.48 -2.52
CA ARG A 287 -8.71 -10.81 -2.64
C ARG A 287 -8.01 -11.24 -3.94
N PRO A 288 -7.18 -10.38 -4.56
CA PRO A 288 -6.23 -10.83 -5.58
C PRO A 288 -5.36 -11.97 -5.02
N ALA A 289 -5.14 -13.02 -5.80
CA ALA A 289 -4.40 -14.20 -5.35
C ALA A 289 -2.96 -13.82 -4.94
N ASP A 290 -2.28 -13.00 -5.74
CA ASP A 290 -0.91 -12.54 -5.49
C ASP A 290 -0.79 -11.56 -4.31
N SER A 291 -1.92 -11.06 -3.79
CA SER A 291 -1.90 -10.25 -2.56
C SER A 291 -1.83 -11.10 -1.30
N LEU A 292 -2.08 -12.41 -1.38
CA LEU A 292 -2.11 -13.30 -0.21
C LEU A 292 -0.71 -13.82 0.09
N VAL A 293 -0.20 -13.50 1.27
CA VAL A 293 1.15 -13.87 1.72
C VAL A 293 1.09 -14.70 2.99
N ASP A 294 2.02 -15.64 3.17
CA ASP A 294 2.15 -16.44 4.38
C ASP A 294 2.83 -15.68 5.51
N LEU A 295 3.80 -14.83 5.18
CA LEU A 295 4.51 -13.97 6.13
C LEU A 295 4.36 -12.51 5.72
N SER A 296 4.37 -11.57 6.67
CA SER A 296 4.34 -10.15 6.32
C SER A 296 5.51 -9.77 5.42
N GLN A 297 6.73 -10.22 5.74
CA GLN A 297 7.96 -9.89 5.03
C GLN A 297 7.99 -10.44 3.59
N GLU A 298 7.18 -11.44 3.27
CA GLU A 298 7.01 -11.93 1.89
C GLU A 298 6.48 -10.82 0.95
N ALA A 299 5.76 -9.83 1.50
CA ALA A 299 5.34 -8.63 0.76
C ALA A 299 6.53 -7.91 0.09
N ALA A 300 7.69 -7.86 0.75
CA ALA A 300 8.89 -7.27 0.17
C ALA A 300 9.44 -8.10 -1.00
N LEU A 301 9.51 -9.43 -0.81
CA LEU A 301 9.99 -10.35 -1.86
C LEU A 301 9.09 -10.31 -3.09
N ALA A 302 7.77 -10.24 -2.89
CA ALA A 302 6.80 -10.10 -3.97
C ALA A 302 7.01 -8.80 -4.78
N LEU A 303 7.27 -7.67 -4.11
CA LEU A 303 7.62 -6.42 -4.78
C LEU A 303 8.96 -6.52 -5.52
N PHE A 304 9.98 -7.13 -4.92
CA PHE A 304 11.28 -7.30 -5.59
C PHE A 304 11.17 -8.15 -6.86
N VAL A 305 10.39 -9.23 -6.86
CA VAL A 305 10.16 -10.03 -8.07
C VAL A 305 9.52 -9.20 -9.18
N GLN A 306 8.53 -8.37 -8.86
CA GLN A 306 7.87 -7.49 -9.84
C GLN A 306 8.85 -6.47 -10.44
N ILE A 307 9.65 -5.83 -9.59
CA ILE A 307 10.69 -4.88 -10.02
C ILE A 307 11.74 -5.58 -10.87
N LYS A 308 12.28 -6.72 -10.42
CA LYS A 308 13.30 -7.49 -11.14
C LYS A 308 12.81 -7.91 -12.52
N GLN A 309 11.58 -8.41 -12.62
CA GLN A 309 10.97 -8.78 -13.90
C GLN A 309 10.89 -7.58 -14.86
N ARG A 310 10.61 -6.38 -14.34
CA ARG A 310 10.61 -5.16 -15.16
C ARG A 310 11.99 -4.74 -15.61
N LEU A 311 12.96 -4.72 -14.70
CA LEU A 311 14.35 -4.38 -15.03
C LEU A 311 14.94 -5.35 -16.07
N ALA A 312 14.55 -6.63 -16.03
CA ALA A 312 14.96 -7.63 -17.02
C ALA A 312 14.38 -7.38 -18.44
N GLN A 313 13.22 -6.74 -18.55
CA GLN A 313 12.60 -6.40 -19.84
C GLN A 313 13.18 -5.14 -20.48
N ARG A 314 13.86 -4.28 -19.70
CA ARG A 314 14.54 -3.09 -20.21
C ARG A 314 15.83 -3.52 -20.92
N GLU A 315 16.00 -3.09 -22.17
CA GLU A 315 17.15 -3.46 -23.01
C GLU A 315 18.48 -3.22 -22.28
N GLY A 316 19.15 -4.32 -21.91
CA GLY A 316 20.50 -4.30 -21.33
C GLY A 316 20.69 -5.06 -20.02
N ALA A 317 19.63 -5.37 -19.25
CA ALA A 317 19.70 -6.15 -17.99
C ALA A 317 20.88 -5.80 -17.06
N ARG A 318 21.35 -4.54 -17.05
CA ARG A 318 22.51 -4.11 -16.25
C ARG A 318 22.13 -3.62 -14.86
N SER A 319 20.86 -3.32 -14.65
CA SER A 319 20.38 -2.75 -13.40
C SER A 319 19.95 -3.87 -12.46
N ALA A 320 20.56 -3.90 -11.26
CA ALA A 320 20.14 -4.77 -10.18
C ALA A 320 18.88 -4.20 -9.51
N THR A 321 18.13 -5.04 -8.79
CA THR A 321 16.97 -4.59 -8.02
C THR A 321 17.36 -3.48 -7.01
N ALA A 322 18.56 -3.59 -6.46
CA ALA A 322 19.14 -2.62 -5.52
C ALA A 322 19.40 -1.23 -6.12
N ASP A 323 19.53 -1.13 -7.45
CA ASP A 323 19.70 0.17 -8.13
C ASP A 323 18.42 1.00 -8.10
N LEU A 324 17.25 0.35 -7.96
CA LEU A 324 15.96 1.01 -7.93
C LEU A 324 15.44 1.22 -6.50
N VAL A 325 15.63 0.23 -5.63
CA VAL A 325 15.09 0.19 -4.28
C VAL A 325 16.16 -0.34 -3.32
N LEU A 326 16.53 0.45 -2.30
CA LEU A 326 17.54 0.10 -1.29
C LEU A 326 17.06 -1.00 -0.32
N GLY A 327 15.77 -1.26 -0.28
CA GLY A 327 15.10 -2.18 0.63
C GLY A 327 13.62 -1.89 0.71
N VAL A 328 12.87 -2.74 1.39
CA VAL A 328 11.44 -2.56 1.59
C VAL A 328 11.15 -2.68 3.07
N ASP A 329 10.61 -1.61 3.64
CA ASP A 329 10.09 -1.63 4.99
C ASP A 329 8.66 -2.17 4.95
N VAL A 330 8.39 -3.20 5.74
CA VAL A 330 7.12 -3.88 5.80
C VAL A 330 6.46 -3.63 7.14
N PHE A 331 5.20 -3.21 7.11
CA PHE A 331 4.37 -3.02 8.30
C PHE A 331 3.18 -3.99 8.26
N HIS A 332 3.12 -4.92 9.22
CA HIS A 332 1.92 -5.74 9.45
C HIS A 332 0.97 -4.98 10.36
N MET A 333 -0.18 -4.57 9.85
CA MET A 333 -1.14 -3.74 10.57
C MET A 333 -2.54 -4.35 10.55
N ALA A 334 -3.24 -4.24 11.68
CA ALA A 334 -4.63 -4.67 11.80
C ALA A 334 -5.44 -3.65 12.61
N LYS A 335 -6.72 -3.55 12.28
CA LYS A 335 -7.68 -2.81 13.10
C LYS A 335 -8.32 -3.77 14.10
N GLU A 336 -8.12 -3.51 15.39
CA GLU A 336 -8.69 -4.27 16.50
C GLU A 336 -9.64 -3.33 17.27
N GLY A 337 -10.94 -3.52 17.05
CA GLY A 337 -11.97 -2.61 17.57
C GLY A 337 -11.80 -1.19 17.00
N ASN A 338 -11.56 -0.22 17.89
CA ASN A 338 -11.35 1.18 17.51
C ASN A 338 -9.88 1.55 17.27
N ASN A 339 -8.95 0.62 17.50
CA ASN A 339 -7.52 0.89 17.43
C ASN A 339 -6.91 0.28 16.17
N VAL A 340 -5.99 1.01 15.55
CA VAL A 340 -5.11 0.50 14.50
C VAL A 340 -3.79 0.13 15.13
N ARG A 341 -3.42 -1.16 15.07
CA ARG A 341 -2.21 -1.71 15.71
C ARG A 341 -1.18 -2.11 14.67
N VAL A 342 0.09 -1.89 15.02
CA VAL A 342 1.24 -2.50 14.34
C VAL A 342 1.47 -3.85 15.03
N LEU A 343 1.23 -4.94 14.29
CA LEU A 343 1.45 -6.31 14.76
C LEU A 343 2.89 -6.76 14.57
N GLY A 344 3.58 -6.16 13.59
CA GLY A 344 4.99 -6.39 13.33
C GLY A 344 5.52 -5.38 12.33
N SER A 345 6.81 -5.13 12.38
CA SER A 345 7.55 -4.40 11.36
C SER A 345 8.86 -5.11 11.05
N GLY A 346 9.35 -4.94 9.84
CA GLY A 346 10.63 -5.48 9.42
C GLY A 346 11.12 -4.81 8.16
N ARG A 347 12.40 -5.01 7.85
CA ARG A 347 13.00 -4.58 6.59
C ARG A 347 13.55 -5.79 5.89
N VAL A 348 13.39 -5.84 4.57
CA VAL A 348 14.06 -6.81 3.70
C VAL A 348 14.85 -6.02 2.68
N ASP A 349 16.15 -6.29 2.60
CA ASP A 349 17.02 -5.71 1.58
C ASP A 349 17.00 -6.59 0.32
N PRO A 350 17.16 -6.02 -0.88
CA PRO A 350 17.20 -6.79 -2.11
C PRO A 350 18.47 -7.65 -2.15
N ASP A 351 18.27 -8.96 -2.26
CA ASP A 351 19.33 -9.91 -2.59
C ASP A 351 18.88 -10.76 -3.77
N GLU A 352 19.64 -10.74 -4.86
CA GLU A 352 19.23 -11.36 -6.11
C GLU A 352 19.02 -12.87 -5.97
N THR A 353 19.83 -13.54 -5.13
CA THR A 353 19.71 -14.99 -4.90
C THR A 353 18.45 -15.33 -4.12
N MET A 354 18.10 -14.51 -3.12
CA MET A 354 16.87 -14.61 -2.34
C MET A 354 15.64 -14.34 -3.19
N ILE A 355 15.70 -13.32 -4.07
CA ILE A 355 14.61 -12.98 -5.00
C ILE A 355 14.38 -14.14 -5.98
N ASP A 356 15.44 -14.71 -6.55
CA ASP A 356 15.33 -15.85 -7.47
C ASP A 356 14.82 -17.11 -6.76
N ALA A 357 15.26 -17.36 -5.54
CA ALA A 357 14.76 -18.47 -4.73
C ALA A 357 13.27 -18.28 -4.39
N TYR A 358 12.84 -17.06 -4.07
CA TYR A 358 11.43 -16.76 -3.83
C TYR A 358 10.59 -16.92 -5.11
N GLN A 359 11.10 -16.48 -6.27
CA GLN A 359 10.41 -16.65 -7.54
C GLN A 359 10.20 -18.14 -7.90
N ARG A 360 11.20 -18.99 -7.64
CA ARG A 360 11.07 -20.46 -7.78
C ARG A 360 10.14 -21.07 -6.73
N PHE A 361 10.10 -20.52 -5.53
CA PHE A 361 9.21 -20.98 -4.47
C PHE A 361 7.73 -20.67 -4.79
N HIS A 362 7.46 -19.50 -5.36
CA HIS A 362 6.11 -18.99 -5.58
C HIS A 362 5.29 -19.89 -6.52
N GLY A 363 4.21 -20.47 -6.00
CA GLY A 363 3.29 -21.35 -6.75
C GLY A 363 3.63 -22.85 -6.73
N ASN A 364 4.83 -23.23 -6.29
CA ASN A 364 5.29 -24.63 -6.30
C ASN A 364 5.03 -25.38 -5.00
N TYR A 365 4.82 -24.65 -3.90
CA TYR A 365 4.55 -25.22 -2.57
C TYR A 365 3.12 -24.91 -2.12
N TRP A 366 2.46 -25.87 -1.45
CA TRP A 366 1.02 -25.81 -1.17
C TRP A 366 0.68 -25.83 0.33
N SER A 367 1.51 -26.45 1.14
CA SER A 367 1.34 -26.61 2.58
C SER A 367 1.64 -25.31 3.32
N PRO A 368 0.66 -24.70 4.01
CA PRO A 368 0.87 -23.43 4.70
C PRO A 368 1.98 -23.48 5.76
N HIS A 369 2.06 -24.57 6.53
CA HIS A 369 3.11 -24.75 7.54
C HIS A 369 4.50 -24.88 6.92
N PHE A 370 4.62 -25.60 5.81
CA PHE A 370 5.88 -25.77 5.08
C PHE A 370 6.34 -24.43 4.52
N ARG A 371 5.44 -23.76 3.80
CA ARG A 371 5.68 -22.46 3.16
C ARG A 371 6.17 -21.41 4.14
N ARG A 372 5.48 -21.25 5.28
CA ARG A 372 5.85 -20.28 6.32
C ARG A 372 7.26 -20.51 6.86
N LEU A 373 7.62 -21.75 7.17
CA LEU A 373 8.93 -22.06 7.73
C LEU A 373 10.03 -21.90 6.68
N TYR A 374 9.80 -22.38 5.46
CA TYR A 374 10.73 -22.22 4.34
C TYR A 374 10.99 -20.72 4.06
N LEU A 375 9.94 -19.92 3.91
CA LEU A 375 10.05 -18.47 3.67
C LEU A 375 10.75 -17.76 4.82
N GLY A 376 10.42 -18.13 6.07
CA GLY A 376 11.09 -17.57 7.24
C GLY A 376 12.59 -17.84 7.25
N ASN A 377 13.01 -19.05 6.84
CA ASN A 377 14.42 -19.40 6.71
C ASN A 377 15.08 -18.70 5.52
N LEU A 378 14.40 -18.59 4.38
CA LEU A 378 14.88 -17.88 3.20
C LEU A 378 15.22 -16.43 3.55
N ILE A 379 14.29 -15.72 4.18
CA ILE A 379 14.48 -14.31 4.58
C ILE A 379 15.57 -14.17 5.65
N ALA A 380 15.73 -15.17 6.52
CA ALA A 380 16.74 -15.18 7.57
C ALA A 380 18.12 -15.66 7.10
N GLY A 381 18.30 -15.99 5.82
CA GLY A 381 19.56 -16.54 5.28
C GLY A 381 19.93 -17.91 5.88
N ARG A 382 18.92 -18.71 6.27
CA ARG A 382 19.10 -20.02 6.93
C ARG A 382 18.84 -21.16 5.96
N PRO A 383 19.39 -22.36 6.20
CA PRO A 383 19.01 -23.55 5.47
C PRO A 383 17.49 -23.76 5.51
N TRP A 384 16.89 -24.09 4.37
CA TRP A 384 15.42 -24.15 4.24
C TRP A 384 14.78 -25.10 5.26
N TYR A 385 15.47 -26.19 5.62
CA TYR A 385 15.00 -27.24 6.52
C TYR A 385 15.13 -26.90 8.02
N GLN A 386 15.73 -25.76 8.39
CA GLN A 386 15.95 -25.42 9.80
C GLN A 386 14.62 -25.23 10.55
N GLY A 387 14.45 -25.89 11.70
CA GLY A 387 13.25 -25.77 12.55
C GLY A 387 12.09 -26.70 12.17
N PHE A 388 12.22 -27.51 11.13
CA PHE A 388 11.18 -28.48 10.75
C PHE A 388 11.02 -29.61 11.76
N ASP A 389 12.07 -29.91 12.53
CA ASP A 389 12.05 -30.79 13.70
C ASP A 389 11.07 -30.27 14.76
N ARG A 390 11.17 -28.98 15.13
CA ARG A 390 10.27 -28.34 16.09
C ARG A 390 8.85 -28.27 15.54
N LEU A 391 8.68 -27.89 14.27
CA LEU A 391 7.36 -27.87 13.62
C LEU A 391 6.69 -29.24 13.70
N CYS A 392 7.44 -30.31 13.40
CA CYS A 392 6.93 -31.67 13.48
C CYS A 392 6.57 -32.09 14.91
N ALA A 393 7.27 -31.58 15.92
CA ALA A 393 7.02 -31.88 17.33
C ALA A 393 5.79 -31.15 17.90
N THR A 394 5.47 -29.95 17.39
CA THR A 394 4.43 -29.08 17.98
C THR A 394 3.12 -29.03 17.18
N THR A 395 3.11 -29.51 15.94
CA THR A 395 1.96 -29.42 15.04
C THR A 395 1.26 -30.78 14.89
N ALA A 396 -0.07 -30.77 14.84
CA ALA A 396 -0.86 -31.99 14.73
C ALA A 396 -0.49 -32.82 13.49
N TRP A 397 -0.33 -34.14 13.66
CA TRP A 397 0.14 -35.06 12.62
C TRP A 397 -0.57 -34.89 11.26
N GLY A 398 -1.89 -34.70 11.27
CA GLY A 398 -2.70 -34.54 10.06
C GLY A 398 -2.38 -33.28 9.23
N GLN A 399 -1.79 -32.26 9.84
CA GLN A 399 -1.39 -31.02 9.16
C GLN A 399 0.03 -31.07 8.61
N ILE A 400 0.84 -32.02 9.06
CA ILE A 400 2.25 -32.24 8.66
C ILE A 400 2.41 -33.60 7.96
N ILE A 401 3.00 -34.60 8.60
CA ILE A 401 3.29 -35.94 8.05
C ILE A 401 2.06 -36.61 7.41
N GLY A 402 0.88 -36.44 8.00
CA GLY A 402 -0.38 -36.94 7.46
C GLY A 402 -0.86 -36.20 6.21
N SER A 403 -0.49 -34.92 6.07
CA SER A 403 -0.91 -34.06 4.97
C SER A 403 -0.23 -34.45 3.66
N LYS A 404 -1.03 -34.70 2.62
CA LYS A 404 -0.52 -34.92 1.26
C LYS A 404 0.24 -33.71 0.71
N TYR A 405 -0.14 -32.50 1.11
CA TYR A 405 0.48 -31.26 0.67
C TYR A 405 1.85 -31.07 1.31
N PHE A 406 1.96 -31.30 2.62
CA PHE A 406 3.26 -31.20 3.30
C PHE A 406 4.25 -32.24 2.77
N LYS A 407 3.81 -33.48 2.53
CA LYS A 407 4.65 -34.53 1.93
C LYS A 407 5.11 -34.20 0.51
N HIS A 408 4.22 -33.64 -0.31
CA HIS A 408 4.56 -33.16 -1.65
C HIS A 408 5.67 -32.11 -1.58
N ASP A 409 5.45 -31.07 -0.78
CA ASP A 409 6.36 -29.94 -0.65
C ASP A 409 7.73 -30.33 -0.12
N ALA A 410 7.77 -31.19 0.92
CA ALA A 410 9.02 -31.69 1.45
C ALA A 410 9.83 -32.46 0.40
N ARG A 411 9.17 -33.30 -0.42
CA ARG A 411 9.85 -34.04 -1.50
C ARG A 411 10.41 -33.08 -2.55
N GLY A 412 9.60 -32.11 -3.01
CA GLY A 412 10.03 -31.11 -3.98
C GLY A 412 11.27 -30.35 -3.51
N ALA A 413 11.27 -29.87 -2.25
CA ALA A 413 12.41 -29.15 -1.70
C ALA A 413 13.70 -30.00 -1.59
N PHE A 414 13.58 -31.29 -1.26
CA PHE A 414 14.72 -32.20 -1.25
C PHE A 414 15.27 -32.47 -2.66
N GLU A 415 14.40 -32.63 -3.65
CA GLU A 415 14.81 -32.83 -5.05
C GLU A 415 15.53 -31.59 -5.59
N GLU A 416 15.01 -30.39 -5.35
CA GLU A 416 15.66 -29.13 -5.70
C GLU A 416 17.02 -28.93 -5.02
N SER A 417 17.18 -29.41 -3.79
CA SER A 417 18.45 -29.32 -3.07
C SER A 417 19.49 -30.25 -3.70
N LYS A 418 19.10 -31.48 -4.03
CA LYS A 418 19.99 -32.45 -4.71
C LYS A 418 20.45 -31.99 -6.08
N MET A 419 19.60 -31.30 -6.84
CA MET A 419 20.00 -30.77 -8.15
C MET A 419 21.06 -29.67 -8.01
N ARG A 420 20.93 -28.81 -6.99
CA ARG A 420 21.90 -27.72 -6.72
C ARG A 420 23.25 -28.20 -6.20
N ASP A 421 23.29 -29.28 -5.43
CA ASP A 421 24.56 -29.85 -4.96
C ASP A 421 25.36 -30.54 -6.09
N ASN A 422 24.76 -30.74 -7.28
CA ASN A 422 25.37 -31.37 -8.45
C ASN A 422 25.77 -30.38 -9.57
N GLU A 423 25.46 -29.08 -9.41
CA GLU A 423 25.89 -27.97 -10.29
C GLU A 423 27.09 -27.23 -9.67
#